data_AF-K5WJI7-F1
#
_entry.id   AF-K5WJI7-F1
#
_cell.length_a   1.000
_cell.length_b   1.000
_cell.length_c   1.000
_cell.angle_alpha   90.00
_cell.angle_beta   90.00
_cell.angle_gamma   90.00
#
_symmetry.space_group_name_H-M   'P 1'
#
loop_
_entity.id
_entity.type
_entity.pdbx_description
1 polymer ?
#
loop_
_entity_poly.entity_id
_entity_poly.type
_entity_poly.pdbx_seq_one_letter_code
_entity_poly.pdbx_strand_id
1 'polypeptide(L)'
;FKATLVHGAYSPGSLILIRNKHDEGSLSKEHDCYLGPFEVICQTRNGAYIIKELDGIIFKQHIAAFRVIFYIARSPEYISEIMEKLAEDELSSGTDFWISESSEEFSAYKSD
;
A
#
# COMPACT_ATOMS: atom_id res chain seq x y z
N PHE A 1 24.38 5.44 -20.18
CA PHE A 1 24.65 5.04 -18.79
C PHE A 1 23.89 3.76 -18.48
N LYS A 2 24.57 2.63 -18.27
CA LYS A 2 23.94 1.37 -17.86
C LYS A 2 23.96 1.33 -16.33
N ALA A 3 22.92 1.87 -15.69
CA ALA A 3 22.76 1.76 -14.26
C ALA A 3 22.34 0.32 -13.95
N THR A 4 23.31 -0.55 -13.67
CA THR A 4 23.02 -1.85 -13.06
C THR A 4 22.63 -1.56 -11.62
N LEU A 5 21.33 -1.63 -11.30
CA LEU A 5 20.88 -1.62 -9.91
C LEU A 5 21.52 -2.84 -9.23
N VAL A 6 22.59 -2.63 -8.48
CA VAL A 6 23.19 -3.66 -7.64
C VAL A 6 22.22 -3.88 -6.50
N HIS A 7 21.32 -4.84 -6.67
CA HIS A 7 20.39 -5.21 -5.63
C HIS A 7 21.16 -6.00 -4.55
N GLY A 8 21.71 -5.26 -3.57
CA GLY A 8 22.17 -5.87 -2.32
C GLY A 8 20.98 -6.44 -1.55
N ALA A 9 21.21 -7.46 -0.72
CA ALA A 9 20.16 -8.05 0.10
C ALA A 9 19.48 -6.98 0.97
N TYR A 10 18.15 -7.05 1.09
CA TYR A 10 17.41 -6.13 1.95
C TYR A 10 17.71 -6.43 3.41
N SER A 11 18.13 -5.41 4.17
CA SER A 11 18.36 -5.55 5.60
C SER A 11 17.04 -5.57 6.36
N PRO A 12 16.96 -6.25 7.52
CA PRO A 12 15.84 -6.09 8.45
C PRO A 12 15.54 -4.61 8.72
N GLY A 13 14.26 -4.22 8.69
CA GLY A 13 13.82 -2.83 8.82
C GLY A 13 13.72 -2.06 7.49
N SER A 14 14.19 -2.63 6.37
CA SER A 14 14.10 -1.95 5.06
C SER A 14 12.65 -1.90 4.58
N LEU A 15 12.23 -0.75 4.06
CA LEU A 15 10.94 -0.61 3.39
C LEU A 15 11.02 -1.09 1.95
N ILE A 16 10.03 -1.89 1.56
CA ILE A 16 9.96 -2.55 0.26
C ILE A 16 8.56 -2.49 -0.35
N LEU A 17 8.51 -2.58 -1.66
CA LEU A 17 7.33 -2.78 -2.48
C LEU A 17 7.33 -4.20 -3.03
N ILE A 18 6.13 -4.77 -3.24
CA ILE A 18 5.99 -6.13 -3.76
C ILE A 18 5.25 -6.11 -5.07
N ARG A 19 5.82 -6.69 -6.11
CA ARG A 19 5.15 -6.88 -7.39
C ARG A 19 3.95 -7.82 -7.22
N ASN A 20 2.78 -7.40 -7.67
CA ASN A 20 1.56 -8.20 -7.73
C ASN A 20 1.58 -9.16 -8.95
N LYS A 21 2.69 -9.89 -9.12
CA LYS A 21 2.84 -10.95 -10.11
C LYS A 21 3.31 -12.21 -9.43
N HIS A 22 2.71 -13.34 -9.80
CA HIS A 22 3.07 -14.64 -9.28
C HIS A 22 4.32 -15.20 -9.98
N ASP A 23 4.42 -15.01 -11.30
CA ASP A 23 5.48 -15.57 -12.13
C ASP A 23 6.42 -14.50 -12.68
N GLU A 24 7.69 -14.87 -12.86
CA GLU A 24 8.76 -13.99 -13.37
C GLU A 24 8.57 -13.64 -14.86
N GLY A 25 7.94 -14.54 -15.63
CA GLY A 25 7.91 -14.49 -17.10
C GLY A 25 6.56 -14.14 -17.74
N SER A 26 5.55 -13.72 -16.98
CA SER A 26 4.25 -13.37 -17.57
C SER A 26 4.33 -12.04 -18.31
N LEU A 27 4.38 -12.13 -19.65
CA LEU A 27 4.31 -11.00 -20.59
C LEU A 27 2.88 -10.46 -20.75
N SER A 28 2.09 -10.45 -19.68
CA SER A 28 0.79 -9.79 -19.72
C SER A 28 0.99 -8.28 -19.74
N LYS A 29 0.21 -7.57 -20.57
CA LYS A 29 0.14 -6.10 -20.63
C LYS A 29 -0.50 -5.48 -19.37
N GLU A 30 -0.74 -6.28 -18.34
CA GLU A 30 -1.19 -5.82 -17.04
C GLU A 30 -0.06 -5.02 -16.42
N HIS A 31 -0.34 -3.75 -16.12
CA HIS A 31 0.60 -2.85 -15.46
C HIS A 31 1.16 -3.54 -14.21
N ASP A 32 2.47 -3.40 -13.98
CA ASP A 32 3.11 -3.92 -12.78
C ASP A 32 2.59 -3.15 -11.56
N CYS A 33 1.49 -3.64 -11.00
CA CYS A 33 0.95 -3.11 -9.76
C CYS A 33 1.84 -3.55 -8.61
N TYR A 34 2.31 -2.59 -7.83
CA TYR A 34 3.06 -2.85 -6.61
C TYR A 34 2.11 -2.77 -5.42
N LEU A 35 2.15 -3.79 -4.58
CA LEU A 35 1.56 -3.75 -3.25
C LEU A 35 2.44 -2.87 -2.36
N GLY A 36 1.78 -2.25 -1.39
CA GLY A 36 2.27 -1.12 -0.61
C GLY A 36 3.60 -1.31 0.13
N PRO A 37 4.00 -0.29 0.89
CA PRO A 37 5.25 -0.37 1.65
C PRO A 37 5.13 -1.41 2.77
N PHE A 38 6.03 -2.39 2.76
CA PHE A 38 6.21 -3.37 3.82
C PHE A 38 7.59 -3.26 4.43
N GLU A 39 7.75 -3.71 5.67
CA GLU A 39 9.05 -3.79 6.33
C GLU A 39 9.60 -5.21 6.24
N VAL A 40 10.88 -5.34 5.88
CA VAL A 40 11.59 -6.63 5.89
C VAL A 40 11.88 -7.04 7.32
N ILE A 41 11.48 -8.24 7.72
CA ILE A 41 11.89 -8.84 9.00
C ILE A 41 13.23 -9.56 8.82
N CYS A 42 13.31 -10.46 7.84
CA CYS A 42 14.54 -11.16 7.53
C CYS A 42 14.47 -11.83 6.15
N GLN A 43 15.65 -12.21 5.66
CA GLN A 43 15.79 -13.08 4.50
C GLN A 43 15.96 -14.54 4.97
N THR A 44 15.19 -15.44 4.37
CA THR A 44 15.32 -16.87 4.57
C THR A 44 16.55 -17.41 3.84
N ARG A 45 17.02 -18.62 4.22
CA ARG A 45 18.14 -19.29 3.54
C ARG A 45 17.92 -19.49 2.03
N ASN A 46 16.65 -19.57 1.61
CA ASN A 46 16.27 -19.75 0.20
C ASN A 46 16.16 -18.41 -0.56
N GLY A 47 16.55 -17.29 0.05
CA GLY A 47 16.53 -15.97 -0.56
C GLY A 47 15.16 -15.27 -0.54
N ALA A 48 14.10 -15.95 -0.09
CA ALA A 48 12.78 -15.34 0.10
C ALA A 48 12.73 -14.47 1.36
N TYR A 49 11.87 -13.47 1.38
CA TYR A 49 11.74 -12.51 2.47
C TYR A 49 10.50 -12.77 3.32
N ILE A 50 10.68 -12.61 4.63
CA ILE A 50 9.59 -12.50 5.59
C ILE A 50 9.38 -11.01 5.86
N ILE A 51 8.13 -10.57 5.81
CA ILE A 51 7.76 -9.16 5.83
C ILE A 51 6.64 -8.90 6.81
N LYS A 52 6.46 -7.65 7.18
CA LYS A 52 5.31 -7.16 7.95
C LYS A 52 4.78 -5.87 7.37
N GLU A 53 3.49 -5.62 7.60
CA GLU A 53 2.91 -4.29 7.47
C GLU A 53 3.53 -3.30 8.46
N LEU A 54 3.36 -2.02 8.18
CA LEU A 54 3.83 -0.93 9.04
C LEU A 54 3.16 -0.97 10.42
N ASP A 55 1.94 -1.53 10.51
CA ASP A 55 1.23 -1.76 11.78
C ASP A 55 1.80 -2.93 12.59
N GLY A 56 2.80 -3.64 12.06
CA GLY A 56 3.46 -4.77 12.73
C GLY A 56 2.88 -6.14 12.40
N ILE A 57 1.83 -6.21 11.57
CA ILE A 57 1.20 -7.48 11.17
C ILE A 57 2.13 -8.25 10.24
N ILE A 58 2.49 -9.48 10.60
CA ILE A 58 3.42 -10.32 9.85
C ILE A 58 2.68 -11.06 8.73
N PHE A 59 3.28 -11.08 7.53
CA PHE A 59 2.76 -11.87 6.42
C PHE A 59 3.04 -13.36 6.64
N LYS A 60 1.99 -14.18 6.46
CA LYS A 60 2.10 -15.65 6.59
C LYS A 60 2.92 -16.29 5.47
N GLN A 61 3.01 -15.64 4.31
CA GLN A 61 3.68 -16.18 3.12
C GLN A 61 5.06 -15.55 2.95
N HIS A 62 6.03 -16.35 2.52
CA HIS A 62 7.34 -15.85 2.13
C HIS A 62 7.29 -15.23 0.74
N ILE A 63 7.92 -14.07 0.58
CA ILE A 63 7.93 -13.34 -0.68
C ILE A 63 9.20 -13.67 -1.45
N ALA A 64 9.05 -14.12 -2.70
CA ALA A 64 10.19 -14.41 -3.55
C ALA A 64 11.00 -13.15 -3.86
N ALA A 65 12.33 -13.26 -3.87
CA ALA A 65 13.24 -12.12 -4.05
C ALA A 65 12.96 -11.30 -5.31
N PHE A 66 12.58 -11.94 -6.42
CA PHE A 66 12.29 -11.26 -7.69
C PHE A 66 11.05 -10.35 -7.65
N ARG A 67 10.20 -10.50 -6.62
CA ARG A 67 9.00 -9.66 -6.44
C ARG A 67 9.28 -8.42 -5.61
N VAL A 68 10.42 -8.35 -4.94
CA VAL A 68 10.72 -7.29 -3.96
C VAL A 68 11.50 -6.17 -4.62
N ILE A 69 11.12 -4.92 -4.33
CA ILE A 69 11.79 -3.69 -4.77
C ILE A 69 11.91 -2.73 -3.58
N PHE A 70 12.92 -1.86 -3.53
CA PHE A 70 13.00 -0.83 -2.49
C PHE A 70 11.82 0.15 -2.56
N TYR A 71 11.28 0.49 -1.40
CA TYR A 71 10.38 1.63 -1.28
C TYR A 71 11.22 2.90 -1.09
N ILE A 72 11.06 3.86 -2.00
CA ILE A 72 11.67 5.19 -1.88
C ILE A 72 10.65 6.08 -1.17
N ALA A 73 10.94 6.43 0.08
CA ALA A 73 10.12 7.34 0.84
C ALA A 73 10.07 8.72 0.15
N ARG A 74 8.87 9.30 0.11
CA ARG A 74 8.68 10.68 -0.37
C ARG A 74 9.19 11.66 0.67
N SER A 75 9.63 12.83 0.23
CA SER A 75 10.10 13.86 1.15
C SER A 75 8.95 14.34 2.03
N PRO A 76 9.20 14.65 3.32
CA PRO A 76 8.15 15.10 4.22
C PRO A 76 7.50 16.41 3.75
N GLU A 77 8.26 17.29 3.10
CA GLU A 77 7.75 18.55 2.54
C GLU A 77 6.72 18.30 1.44
N TYR A 78 6.99 17.32 0.58
CA TYR A 78 6.07 16.91 -0.48
C TYR A 78 4.79 16.27 0.10
N ILE A 79 4.93 15.51 1.19
CA ILE A 79 3.76 14.95 1.87
C ILE A 79 2.92 16.06 2.50
N SER A 80 3.54 17.04 3.17
CA SER A 80 2.79 18.17 3.75
C SER A 80 2.05 18.98 2.69
N GLU A 81 2.68 19.23 1.53
CA GLU A 81 2.07 19.97 0.42
C GLU A 81 0.81 19.24 -0.10
N ILE A 82 0.87 17.91 -0.22
CA ILE A 82 -0.30 17.11 -0.63
C ILE A 82 -1.41 17.19 0.42
N MET A 83 -1.05 17.10 1.71
CA MET A 83 -2.04 17.14 2.79
C MET A 83 -2.76 18.49 2.87
N GLU A 84 -2.05 19.59 2.63
CA GLU A 84 -2.63 20.94 2.56
C GLU A 84 -3.64 21.04 1.41
N LYS A 85 -3.28 20.58 0.20
CA LYS A 85 -4.18 20.58 -0.96
C LYS A 85 -5.44 19.74 -0.75
N LEU A 86 -5.32 18.59 -0.10
CA LEU A 86 -6.48 17.73 0.20
C LEU A 86 -7.43 18.37 1.22
N ALA A 87 -6.88 19.10 2.20
CA ALA A 87 -7.69 19.81 3.18
C ALA A 87 -8.50 20.96 2.57
N GLU A 88 -7.99 21.58 1.49
CA GLU A 88 -8.69 22.63 0.74
C GLU A 88 -9.86 22.07 -0.09
N ASP A 89 -9.69 20.88 -0.69
CA ASP A 89 -10.73 20.22 -1.49
C ASP A 89 -11.95 19.78 -0.64
N GLU A 90 -11.71 19.31 0.59
CA GLU A 90 -12.77 18.89 1.53
C GLU A 90 -13.63 20.06 2.06
N LEU A 91 -13.18 21.33 1.91
CA LEU A 91 -14.04 22.50 2.15
C LEU A 91 -14.90 22.88 0.94
N SER A 92 -14.60 22.33 -0.25
CA SER A 92 -15.31 22.67 -1.48
C SER A 92 -16.42 21.68 -1.85
N SER A 93 -16.37 20.42 -1.42
CA SER A 93 -17.47 19.47 -1.59
C SER A 93 -18.30 19.40 -0.30
N GLY A 94 -19.28 20.29 -0.19
CA GLY A 94 -20.18 20.42 0.94
C GLY A 94 -20.67 19.10 1.53
N THR A 95 -20.47 18.94 2.83
CA THR A 95 -21.15 17.97 3.68
C THR A 95 -22.62 18.36 3.82
N ASP A 96 -23.40 18.27 2.75
CA ASP A 96 -24.85 18.44 2.72
C ASP A 96 -25.44 17.52 1.63
N PHE A 97 -25.39 16.19 1.82
CA PHE A 97 -26.13 15.28 0.92
C PHE A 97 -26.57 13.94 1.53
N TRP A 98 -25.81 13.33 2.46
CA TRP A 98 -26.09 11.95 2.90
C TRP A 98 -26.76 11.77 4.28
N ILE A 99 -27.27 12.82 4.94
CA ILE A 99 -27.93 12.69 6.27
C ILE A 99 -29.45 12.91 6.24
N SER A 100 -30.06 13.21 5.09
CA SER A 100 -31.49 13.58 5.05
C SER A 100 -32.45 12.44 4.77
N GLU A 101 -32.00 11.29 4.24
CA GLU A 101 -32.91 10.27 3.68
C GLU A 101 -32.94 8.95 4.47
N SER A 102 -32.48 8.94 5.73
CA SER A 102 -32.52 7.73 6.59
C SER A 102 -33.45 7.86 7.80
N SER A 103 -33.94 9.06 8.12
CA SER A 103 -34.70 9.27 9.35
C SER A 103 -36.21 9.11 9.22
N GLU A 104 -36.75 8.98 8.00
CA GLU A 104 -38.20 8.79 7.79
C GLU A 104 -38.62 7.32 7.67
N GLU A 105 -37.71 6.39 7.35
CA GLU A 105 -38.04 4.97 7.16
C GLU A 105 -38.12 4.17 8.47
N PHE A 106 -37.53 4.65 9.56
CA PHE A 106 -37.49 3.90 10.83
C PHE A 106 -38.74 4.09 11.72
N SER A 107 -39.67 4.97 11.34
CA SER A 107 -40.91 5.22 12.10
C SER A 107 -42.02 4.20 11.82
N ALA A 108 -41.90 3.35 10.78
CA ALA A 108 -43.01 2.51 10.31
C ALA A 108 -43.07 1.11 10.94
N TYR A 109 -42.05 0.69 11.71
CA TYR A 109 -41.94 -0.70 12.20
C TYR A 109 -42.30 -0.91 13.68
N LYS A 110 -43.04 0.02 14.29
CA LYS A 110 -43.54 -0.12 15.67
C LYS A 110 -45.05 0.12 15.72
N SER A 111 -45.81 -0.83 15.22
CA SER A 111 -47.21 -1.08 15.62
C SER A 111 -47.59 -2.50 15.24
N ASP A 112 -47.39 -3.44 16.18
CA ASP A 112 -48.30 -4.54 16.56
C ASP A 112 -47.73 -5.30 17.77
#